data_AF-A0A7X5BS82-F1
#
_entry.id   AF-A0A7X5BS82-F1
#
_cell.length_a   1.000
_cell.length_b   1.000
_cell.length_c   1.000
_cell.angle_alpha   90.00
_cell.angle_beta   90.00
_cell.angle_gamma   90.00
#
_symmetry.space_group_name_H-M   'P 1'
#
loop_
_entity.id
_entity.type
_entity.pdbx_description
1 polymer ?
#
loop_
_entity_poly.entity_id
_entity_poly.type
_entity_poly.pdbx_seq_one_letter_code
_entity_poly.pdbx_strand_id
1 'polypeptide(L)'
;MDKAVRAAASAGATMKLLEAADVARIEHLLVECAKEADFIVNEREYGQGKYPDDKECFRVVGHDKDGKPIWRQAELGKLKHAVAFACVQREVRRLFPDNVSIEPRYGTSPTSGGPTMTNIWKGSKKPDIVLHATGQPLQIQCVFDLKFPCTLKSKGDPLSNDGTREQMSRYAELRGKCKPAIITPQFGVLRE
;
A
#
# COMPACT_ATOMS: atom_id res chain seq x y z
N MET A 1 1.87 -58.93 23.36
CA MET A 1 2.67 -57.82 23.88
C MET A 1 3.90 -57.71 22.99
N ASP A 2 4.21 -56.67 22.21
CA ASP A 2 3.57 -55.39 21.91
C ASP A 2 4.10 -54.96 20.53
N LYS A 3 3.22 -54.56 19.61
CA LYS A 3 3.61 -53.82 18.41
C LYS A 3 3.40 -52.34 18.72
N ALA A 4 4.48 -51.65 19.07
CA ALA A 4 4.48 -50.20 19.23
C ALA A 4 4.29 -49.55 17.85
N VAL A 5 3.08 -49.06 17.58
CA VAL A 5 2.81 -48.16 16.46
C VAL A 5 3.36 -46.80 16.83
N ARG A 6 4.47 -46.39 16.19
CA ARG A 6 4.90 -44.99 16.19
C ARG A 6 3.93 -44.21 15.30
N ALA A 7 3.01 -43.48 15.92
CA ALA A 7 2.31 -42.40 15.23
C ALA A 7 3.32 -41.28 14.96
N ALA A 8 3.76 -41.16 13.71
CA ALA A 8 4.42 -39.94 13.26
C ALA A 8 3.36 -38.84 13.23
N ALA A 9 3.42 -37.91 14.19
CA ALA A 9 2.65 -36.68 14.09
C ALA A 9 3.20 -35.89 12.90
N SER A 10 2.50 -35.93 11.77
CA SER A 10 2.69 -34.95 10.73
C SER A 10 2.24 -33.60 11.30
N ALA A 11 3.19 -32.83 11.81
CA ALA A 11 3.00 -31.41 12.02
C ALA A 11 2.85 -30.78 10.62
N GLY A 12 1.64 -30.83 10.07
CA GLY A 12 1.27 -29.93 9.00
C GLY A 12 1.48 -28.53 9.52
N ALA A 13 2.45 -27.80 8.95
CA ALA A 13 2.65 -26.39 9.24
C ALA A 13 1.32 -25.69 8.96
N THR A 14 0.53 -25.45 10.01
CA THR A 14 -0.65 -24.62 9.94
C THR A 14 -0.10 -23.24 9.66
N MET A 15 -0.16 -22.89 8.38
CA MET A 15 0.17 -21.60 7.83
C MET A 15 -0.57 -20.53 8.63
N LYS A 16 0.11 -19.95 9.61
CA LYS A 16 -0.48 -18.95 10.53
C LYS A 16 -0.67 -17.66 9.76
N LEU A 17 -1.93 -17.32 9.52
CA LEU A 17 -2.38 -16.02 9.05
C LEU A 17 -1.86 -14.92 10.01
N LEU A 18 -1.62 -13.70 9.53
CA LEU A 18 -1.50 -12.56 10.44
C LEU A 18 -2.80 -12.43 11.24
N GLU A 19 -2.69 -12.45 12.55
CA GLU A 19 -3.85 -12.30 13.43
C GLU A 19 -4.39 -10.87 13.33
N ALA A 20 -5.62 -10.65 13.79
CA ALA A 20 -6.25 -9.33 13.74
C ALA A 20 -5.41 -8.25 14.44
N ALA A 21 -4.71 -8.61 15.53
CA ALA A 21 -3.80 -7.72 16.24
C ALA A 21 -2.56 -7.35 15.41
N ASP A 22 -2.01 -8.29 14.64
CA ASP A 22 -0.87 -8.03 13.77
C ASP A 22 -1.27 -7.09 12.62
N VAL A 23 -2.42 -7.34 11.99
CA VAL A 23 -2.96 -6.49 10.93
C VAL A 23 -3.21 -5.07 11.46
N ALA A 24 -3.85 -4.93 12.62
CA ALA A 24 -4.10 -3.63 13.25
C ALA A 24 -2.79 -2.89 13.58
N ARG A 25 -1.78 -3.62 14.06
CA ARG A 25 -0.46 -3.04 14.34
C ARG A 25 0.24 -2.58 13.07
N ILE A 26 0.20 -3.36 12.00
CA ILE A 26 0.76 -2.97 10.71
C ILE A 26 0.04 -1.74 10.16
N GLU A 27 -1.30 -1.74 10.18
CA GLU A 27 -2.11 -0.58 9.76
C GLU A 27 -1.75 0.68 10.53
N HIS A 28 -1.60 0.60 11.85
CA HIS A 28 -1.15 1.72 12.66
C HIS A 28 0.22 2.25 12.20
N LEU A 29 1.21 1.36 12.00
CA LEU A 29 2.54 1.76 11.53
C LEU A 29 2.52 2.36 10.12
N LEU A 30 1.69 1.84 9.22
CA LEU A 30 1.52 2.41 7.87
C LEU A 30 0.92 3.83 7.94
N VAL A 31 -0.03 4.08 8.83
CA VAL A 31 -0.59 5.41 9.06
C VAL A 31 0.47 6.36 9.61
N GLU A 32 1.28 5.93 10.58
CA GLU A 32 2.38 6.76 11.10
C GLU A 32 3.43 7.06 10.03
N CYS A 33 3.77 6.09 9.16
CA CYS A 33 4.64 6.35 8.02
C CYS A 33 4.05 7.35 7.00
N ALA A 34 2.73 7.32 6.78
CA ALA A 34 2.06 8.31 5.93
C ALA A 34 2.12 9.72 6.57
N LYS A 35 1.88 9.83 7.88
CA LYS A 35 2.00 11.11 8.60
C LYS A 35 3.43 11.65 8.61
N GLU A 36 4.42 10.81 8.86
CA GLU A 36 5.84 11.16 8.81
C GLU A 36 6.20 11.69 7.42
N ALA A 37 5.80 10.98 6.37
CA ALA A 37 6.05 11.41 5.00
C ALA A 37 5.39 12.74 4.66
N ASP A 38 4.13 12.94 5.06
CA ASP A 38 3.42 14.19 4.85
C ASP A 38 4.14 15.34 5.58
N PHE A 39 4.49 15.15 6.85
CA PHE A 39 5.22 16.15 7.64
C PHE A 39 6.59 16.48 7.02
N ILE A 40 7.47 15.48 6.86
CA ILE A 40 8.85 15.68 6.38
C ILE A 40 8.88 16.39 5.03
N VAL A 41 8.04 15.97 4.08
CA VAL A 41 8.03 16.58 2.76
C VAL A 41 7.50 18.00 2.82
N ASN A 42 6.41 18.27 3.54
CA ASN A 42 5.88 19.63 3.61
C ASN A 42 6.86 20.58 4.34
N GLU A 43 7.49 20.14 5.44
CA GLU A 43 8.52 20.90 6.15
C GLU A 43 9.71 21.25 5.24
N ARG A 44 10.21 20.26 4.49
CA ARG A 44 11.33 20.46 3.56
C ARG A 44 11.01 21.44 2.44
N GLU A 45 9.81 21.32 1.86
CA GLU A 45 9.45 22.04 0.65
C GLU A 45 8.88 23.45 0.93
N TYR A 46 8.28 23.65 2.12
CA TYR A 46 7.56 24.89 2.45
C TYR A 46 8.02 25.55 3.75
N GLY A 47 8.75 24.83 4.62
CA GLY A 47 9.16 25.29 5.93
C GLY A 47 8.12 25.02 7.03
N GLN A 48 8.48 25.40 8.26
CA GLN A 48 7.79 24.94 9.46
C GLN A 48 6.28 25.24 9.48
N GLY A 49 5.48 24.19 9.65
CA GLY A 49 4.02 24.23 9.80
C GLY A 49 3.28 24.61 8.51
N LYS A 50 3.96 24.71 7.37
CA LYS A 50 3.35 25.14 6.10
C LYS A 50 2.97 23.95 5.23
N TYR A 51 1.79 24.05 4.64
CA TYR A 51 1.22 23.05 3.74
C TYR A 51 0.77 23.72 2.45
N PRO A 52 0.82 23.00 1.30
CA PRO A 52 0.39 23.56 0.02
C PRO A 52 -1.11 23.85 0.04
N ASP A 53 -1.48 25.01 -0.52
CA ASP A 53 -2.85 25.35 -0.88
C ASP A 53 -3.17 24.82 -2.30
N ASP A 54 -4.42 25.02 -2.75
CA ASP A 54 -4.85 24.54 -4.06
C ASP A 54 -4.05 25.17 -5.21
N LYS A 55 -3.67 26.45 -5.08
CA LYS A 55 -2.85 27.14 -6.09
C LYS A 55 -1.50 26.47 -6.23
N GLU A 56 -0.85 26.15 -5.12
CA GLU A 56 0.42 25.44 -5.12
C GLU A 56 0.26 24.01 -5.65
N CYS A 57 -0.79 23.28 -5.27
CA CYS A 57 -1.09 21.95 -5.78
C CYS A 57 -1.25 21.90 -7.31
N PHE A 58 -1.84 22.96 -7.90
CA PHE A 58 -2.02 23.12 -9.34
C PHE A 58 -0.90 23.93 -10.02
N ARG A 59 0.21 24.21 -9.34
CA ARG A 59 1.36 24.83 -10.02
C ARG A 59 1.98 23.81 -10.98
N VAL A 60 2.28 24.23 -12.21
CA VAL A 60 3.05 23.41 -13.16
C VAL A 60 4.51 23.44 -12.76
N VAL A 61 5.11 22.26 -12.59
CA VAL A 61 6.53 22.09 -12.20
C VAL A 61 7.41 21.58 -13.33
N GLY A 62 6.79 21.21 -14.45
CA GLY A 62 7.48 20.72 -15.64
C GLY A 62 6.48 20.17 -16.65
N HIS A 63 7.01 19.55 -17.69
CA HIS A 63 6.22 18.82 -18.68
C HIS A 63 6.80 17.41 -18.86
N ASP A 64 5.95 16.42 -19.11
CA ASP A 64 6.40 15.07 -19.42
C ASP A 64 6.91 14.95 -20.87
N LYS A 65 7.35 13.75 -21.25
CA LYS A 65 7.90 13.47 -22.59
C LYS A 65 6.91 13.74 -23.74
N ASP A 66 5.61 13.77 -23.44
CA ASP A 66 4.53 14.00 -24.40
C ASP A 66 4.05 15.47 -24.34
N GLY A 67 4.76 16.33 -23.59
CA GLY A 67 4.47 17.75 -23.43
C GLY A 67 3.31 18.05 -22.47
N LYS A 68 2.82 17.08 -21.70
CA LYS A 68 1.71 17.31 -20.76
C LYS A 68 2.24 17.92 -19.45
N PRO A 69 1.49 18.84 -18.83
CA PRO A 69 1.93 19.48 -17.59
C PRO A 69 2.04 18.47 -16.45
N ILE A 70 3.15 18.55 -15.73
CA ILE A 70 3.34 17.87 -14.44
C ILE A 70 2.92 18.87 -13.37
N TRP A 71 1.86 18.55 -12.65
CA TRP A 71 1.36 19.36 -11.54
C TRP A 71 2.15 19.09 -10.27
N ARG A 72 2.34 20.11 -9.44
CA ARG A 72 3.03 20.01 -8.15
C ARG A 72 2.45 18.95 -7.23
N GLN A 73 1.12 18.75 -7.22
CA GLN A 73 0.49 17.67 -6.45
C GLN A 73 1.05 16.28 -6.81
N ALA A 74 1.37 16.02 -8.08
CA ALA A 74 1.93 14.75 -8.52
C ALA A 74 3.39 14.59 -8.07
N GLU A 75 4.16 15.68 -8.10
CA GLU A 75 5.54 15.70 -7.59
C GLU A 75 5.57 15.49 -6.07
N LEU A 76 4.75 16.23 -5.31
CA LEU A 76 4.63 16.07 -3.86
C LEU A 76 4.19 14.65 -3.48
N GLY A 77 3.24 14.08 -4.21
CA GLY A 77 2.83 12.69 -4.02
C GLY A 77 3.99 11.71 -4.15
N LYS A 78 4.82 11.86 -5.20
CA LYS A 78 6.03 11.03 -5.39
C LYS A 78 7.04 11.19 -4.26
N LEU A 79 7.30 12.42 -3.83
CA LEU A 79 8.22 12.70 -2.72
C LEU A 79 7.73 12.04 -1.42
N LYS A 80 6.42 12.14 -1.13
CA LYS A 80 5.81 11.55 0.06
C LYS A 80 5.81 10.02 0.00
N HIS A 81 5.53 9.42 -1.16
CA HIS A 81 5.69 7.98 -1.35
C HIS A 81 7.12 7.51 -1.06
N ALA A 82 8.14 8.20 -1.57
CA ALA A 82 9.53 7.83 -1.32
C ALA A 82 9.88 7.84 0.18
N VAL A 83 9.46 8.87 0.92
CA VAL A 83 9.67 8.95 2.38
C VAL A 83 8.87 7.87 3.11
N ALA A 84 7.60 7.66 2.73
CA ALA A 84 6.75 6.65 3.35
C ALA A 84 7.32 5.25 3.15
N PHE A 85 7.77 4.89 1.94
CA PHE A 85 8.38 3.58 1.69
C PHE A 85 9.66 3.36 2.50
N ALA A 86 10.49 4.39 2.66
CA ALA A 86 11.66 4.31 3.54
C ALA A 86 11.24 4.06 5.01
N CYS A 87 10.19 4.73 5.48
CA CYS A 87 9.62 4.47 6.81
C CYS A 87 9.07 3.04 6.92
N VAL A 88 8.29 2.56 5.95
CA VAL A 88 7.71 1.20 5.97
C VAL A 88 8.82 0.15 5.98
N GLN A 89 9.90 0.37 5.23
CA GLN A 89 11.06 -0.50 5.24
C GLN A 89 11.72 -0.57 6.63
N ARG A 90 11.84 0.57 7.31
CA ARG A 90 12.49 0.71 8.61
C ARG A 90 11.64 0.19 9.77
N GLU A 91 10.35 0.49 9.76
CA GLU A 91 9.45 0.22 10.89
C GLU A 91 8.67 -1.07 10.70
N VAL A 92 8.04 -1.26 9.54
CA VAL A 92 7.11 -2.38 9.31
C VAL A 92 7.86 -3.63 8.90
N ARG A 93 8.69 -3.58 7.84
CA ARG A 93 9.42 -4.75 7.35
C ARG A 93 10.46 -5.28 8.33
N ARG A 94 10.96 -4.44 9.24
CA ARG A 94 11.82 -4.90 10.35
C ARG A 94 11.09 -5.85 11.30
N LEU A 95 9.79 -5.64 11.50
CA LEU A 95 8.95 -6.42 12.42
C LEU A 95 8.22 -7.57 11.70
N PHE A 96 7.93 -7.41 10.41
CA PHE A 96 7.18 -8.36 9.59
C PHE A 96 7.91 -8.61 8.25
N PRO A 97 9.13 -9.17 8.27
CA PRO A 97 10.02 -9.21 7.10
C PRO A 97 9.48 -10.01 5.92
N ASP A 98 8.78 -11.11 6.20
CA ASP A 98 8.25 -12.02 5.19
C ASP A 98 6.80 -11.67 4.81
N ASN A 99 6.04 -11.07 5.74
CA ASN A 99 4.61 -10.82 5.55
C ASN A 99 4.30 -9.54 4.79
N VAL A 100 5.28 -8.70 4.45
CA VAL A 100 5.03 -7.38 3.87
C VAL A 100 5.86 -7.19 2.60
N SER A 101 5.18 -6.91 1.49
CA SER A 101 5.82 -6.43 0.26
C SER A 101 5.55 -4.95 0.04
N ILE A 102 6.58 -4.23 -0.38
CA ILE A 102 6.52 -2.83 -0.82
C ILE A 102 6.56 -2.83 -2.34
N GLU A 103 5.60 -2.15 -2.95
CA GLU A 103 5.42 -2.02 -4.39
C GLU A 103 5.41 -3.34 -5.19
N PRO A 104 4.77 -4.43 -4.71
CA PRO A 104 4.69 -5.68 -5.47
C PRO A 104 3.86 -5.48 -6.74
N ARG A 105 4.09 -6.33 -7.75
CA ARG A 105 3.36 -6.30 -9.01
C ARG A 105 2.72 -7.64 -9.33
N TYR A 106 1.41 -7.59 -9.56
CA TYR A 106 0.59 -8.75 -9.87
C TYR A 106 -0.01 -8.66 -11.26
N GLY A 107 0.07 -9.77 -12.00
CA GLY A 107 -0.71 -10.04 -13.20
C GLY A 107 -1.80 -11.07 -12.89
N THR A 108 -2.47 -11.52 -13.95
CA THR A 108 -3.45 -12.61 -13.88
C THR A 108 -2.82 -13.90 -14.44
N SER A 109 -2.87 -14.97 -13.66
CA SER A 109 -2.44 -16.30 -14.10
C SER A 109 -3.36 -16.81 -15.21
N PRO A 110 -2.83 -17.20 -16.39
CA PRO A 110 -3.65 -17.78 -17.44
C PRO A 110 -4.22 -19.16 -17.06
N THR A 111 -3.59 -19.85 -16.11
CA THR A 111 -4.00 -21.19 -15.67
C THR A 111 -5.07 -21.15 -14.59
N SER A 112 -4.89 -20.33 -13.55
CA SER A 112 -5.80 -20.30 -12.39
C SER A 112 -6.78 -19.13 -12.41
N GLY A 113 -6.57 -18.13 -13.29
CA GLY A 113 -7.30 -16.86 -13.26
C GLY A 113 -7.06 -16.01 -12.00
N GLY A 114 -6.19 -16.46 -11.10
CA GLY A 114 -5.81 -15.77 -9.86
C GLY A 114 -4.58 -14.87 -10.02
N PRO A 115 -4.17 -14.16 -8.97
CA PRO A 115 -2.99 -13.32 -9.00
C PRO A 115 -1.71 -14.15 -9.23
N THR A 116 -0.77 -13.59 -9.99
CA THR A 116 0.59 -14.11 -10.13
C THR A 116 1.60 -12.96 -10.12
N MET A 117 2.82 -13.20 -9.65
CA MET A 117 3.88 -12.19 -9.70
C MET A 117 4.27 -11.92 -11.16
N THR A 118 4.51 -10.65 -11.50
CA THR A 118 4.93 -10.27 -12.85
C THR A 118 5.79 -9.02 -12.86
N ASN A 119 6.64 -8.90 -13.89
CA ASN A 119 7.35 -7.66 -14.22
C ASN A 119 6.69 -6.92 -15.40
N ILE A 120 5.60 -7.46 -15.97
CA ILE A 120 4.87 -6.84 -17.08
C ILE A 120 4.07 -5.67 -16.54
N TRP A 121 4.29 -4.48 -17.11
CA TRP A 121 3.58 -3.27 -16.69
C TRP A 121 2.13 -3.25 -17.15
N LYS A 122 1.91 -3.53 -18.43
CA LYS A 122 0.58 -3.44 -19.06
C LYS A 122 -0.40 -4.42 -18.42
N GLY A 123 -1.54 -3.91 -17.95
CA GLY A 123 -2.61 -4.70 -17.34
C GLY A 123 -2.33 -5.20 -15.91
N SER A 124 -1.12 -4.99 -15.39
CA SER A 124 -0.77 -5.38 -14.01
C SER A 124 -1.38 -4.46 -12.96
N LYS A 125 -1.37 -4.94 -11.72
CA LYS A 125 -1.77 -4.24 -10.50
C LYS A 125 -0.53 -4.05 -9.64
N LYS A 126 -0.26 -2.81 -9.24
CA LYS A 126 0.91 -2.44 -8.42
C LYS A 126 0.44 -1.65 -7.19
N PRO A 127 -0.14 -2.32 -6.18
CA PRO A 127 -0.42 -1.69 -4.90
C PRO A 127 0.88 -1.25 -4.24
N ASP A 128 0.77 -0.27 -3.34
CA ASP A 128 1.93 0.23 -2.61
C ASP A 128 2.39 -0.77 -1.56
N ILE A 129 1.47 -1.39 -0.83
CA ILE A 129 1.78 -2.37 0.22
C ILE A 129 0.83 -3.57 0.13
N VAL A 130 1.37 -4.77 0.28
CA VAL A 130 0.56 -5.99 0.42
C VAL A 130 1.02 -6.80 1.62
N LEU A 131 0.05 -7.24 2.41
CA LEU A 131 0.26 -8.19 3.49
C LEU A 131 0.03 -9.61 2.99
N HIS A 132 0.96 -10.50 3.31
CA HIS A 132 0.90 -11.92 2.98
C HIS A 132 0.61 -12.71 4.24
N ALA A 133 -0.46 -13.50 4.19
CA ALA A 133 -0.94 -14.30 5.31
C ALA A 133 0.17 -15.09 6.00
N THR A 134 1.06 -15.67 5.20
CA THR A 134 2.04 -16.67 5.63
C THR A 134 3.46 -16.31 5.21
N GLY A 135 3.64 -15.08 4.74
CA GLY A 135 4.87 -14.61 4.09
C GLY A 135 5.03 -15.04 2.62
N GLN A 136 4.11 -15.85 2.09
CA GLN A 136 4.14 -16.23 0.67
C GLN A 136 3.51 -15.14 -0.22
N PRO A 137 4.20 -14.61 -1.26
CA PRO A 137 3.75 -13.44 -2.02
C PRO A 137 2.39 -13.53 -2.72
N LEU A 138 1.88 -14.74 -2.96
CA LEU A 138 0.58 -15.00 -3.60
C LEU A 138 -0.54 -15.25 -2.58
N GLN A 139 -0.22 -15.38 -1.29
CA GLN A 139 -1.20 -15.53 -0.22
C GLN A 139 -1.58 -14.15 0.33
N ILE A 140 -2.15 -13.34 -0.56
CA ILE A 140 -2.55 -11.96 -0.30
C ILE A 140 -3.62 -11.94 0.80
N GLN A 141 -3.36 -11.20 1.89
CA GLN A 141 -4.30 -10.98 2.99
C GLN A 141 -4.95 -9.61 2.89
N CYS A 142 -4.16 -8.53 2.92
CA CYS A 142 -4.65 -7.16 2.77
C CYS A 142 -3.84 -6.40 1.71
N VAL A 143 -4.50 -5.46 1.02
CA VAL A 143 -3.89 -4.62 -0.01
C VAL A 143 -4.10 -3.15 0.37
N PHE A 144 -3.01 -2.37 0.35
CA PHE A 144 -3.02 -0.96 0.70
C PHE A 144 -2.38 -0.09 -0.39
N ASP A 145 -2.92 1.12 -0.56
CA ASP A 145 -2.35 2.16 -1.42
C ASP A 145 -2.21 3.44 -0.58
N LEU A 146 -1.01 4.02 -0.53
CA LEU A 146 -0.76 5.27 0.18
C LEU A 146 -1.27 6.41 -0.69
N LYS A 147 -2.13 7.26 -0.14
CA LYS A 147 -2.64 8.46 -0.81
C LYS A 147 -2.21 9.70 -0.05
N PHE A 148 -1.67 10.67 -0.78
CA PHE A 148 -1.27 11.99 -0.28
C PHE A 148 -2.07 13.09 -0.98
N PRO A 149 -3.35 13.31 -0.61
CA PRO A 149 -4.16 14.35 -1.20
C PRO A 149 -3.54 15.74 -1.01
N CYS A 150 -3.58 16.56 -2.05
CA CYS A 150 -2.98 17.90 -2.02
C CYS A 150 -4.03 19.00 -1.86
N THR A 151 -5.10 18.96 -2.66
CA THR A 151 -6.13 19.99 -2.66
C THR A 151 -7.04 19.89 -1.45
N LEU A 152 -7.68 20.99 -1.05
CA LEU A 152 -8.63 21.03 0.06
C LEU A 152 -9.74 19.99 -0.11
N LYS A 153 -10.32 19.90 -1.32
CA LYS A 153 -11.36 18.91 -1.64
C LYS A 153 -10.87 17.48 -1.43
N SER A 154 -9.71 17.14 -1.99
CA SER A 154 -9.17 15.77 -1.91
C SER A 154 -8.68 15.41 -0.51
N LYS A 155 -8.22 16.40 0.28
CA LYS A 155 -7.88 16.24 1.70
C LYS A 155 -9.11 16.04 2.58
N GLY A 156 -10.28 16.56 2.19
CA GLY A 156 -11.53 16.39 2.92
C GLY A 156 -12.28 15.10 2.57
N ASP A 157 -12.13 14.62 1.33
CA ASP A 157 -12.71 13.36 0.88
C ASP A 157 -11.76 12.63 -0.10
N PRO A 158 -10.81 11.83 0.42
CA PRO A 158 -9.83 11.11 -0.40
C PRO A 158 -10.45 10.02 -1.29
N LEU A 159 -11.64 9.51 -0.96
CA LEU A 159 -12.34 8.47 -1.71
C LEU A 159 -13.25 9.03 -2.81
N SER A 160 -13.56 10.33 -2.79
CA SER A 160 -14.35 10.99 -3.84
C SER A 160 -13.75 10.94 -5.24
N ASN A 161 -12.48 10.56 -5.38
CA ASN A 161 -11.79 10.47 -6.65
C ASN A 161 -12.12 9.16 -7.37
N ASP A 162 -12.82 9.24 -8.51
CA ASP A 162 -13.20 8.08 -9.34
C ASP A 162 -12.02 7.18 -9.69
N GLY A 163 -10.84 7.76 -9.97
CA GLY A 163 -9.63 6.98 -10.25
C GLY A 163 -9.12 6.20 -9.04
N THR A 164 -9.32 6.71 -7.82
CA THR A 164 -9.00 5.96 -6.59
C THR A 164 -9.98 4.81 -6.39
N ARG A 165 -11.28 5.05 -6.60
CA ARG A 165 -12.32 4.01 -6.49
C ARG A 165 -12.13 2.90 -7.52
N GLU A 166 -11.87 3.28 -8.78
CA GLU A 166 -11.55 2.33 -9.84
C GLU A 166 -10.29 1.50 -9.51
N GLN A 167 -9.25 2.15 -8.97
CA GLN A 167 -8.04 1.45 -8.54
C GLN A 167 -8.34 0.45 -7.41
N MET A 168 -9.13 0.82 -6.40
CA MET A 168 -9.50 -0.08 -5.30
C MET A 168 -10.35 -1.26 -5.79
N SER A 169 -11.29 -1.00 -6.70
CA SER A 169 -12.07 -2.05 -7.37
C SER A 169 -11.17 -3.04 -8.12
N ARG A 170 -10.18 -2.53 -8.87
CA ARG A 170 -9.17 -3.39 -9.52
C ARG A 170 -8.35 -4.19 -8.50
N TYR A 171 -7.98 -3.62 -7.36
CA TYR A 171 -7.26 -4.36 -6.32
C TYR A 171 -8.12 -5.43 -5.64
N ALA A 172 -9.44 -5.29 -5.61
CA ALA A 172 -10.33 -6.32 -5.08
C ALA A 172 -10.22 -7.65 -5.87
N GLU A 173 -9.86 -7.58 -7.16
CA GLU A 173 -9.59 -8.78 -7.98
C GLU A 173 -8.36 -9.58 -7.51
N LEU A 174 -7.51 -9.03 -6.63
CA LEU A 174 -6.42 -9.78 -6.00
C LEU A 174 -6.93 -10.76 -4.93
N ARG A 175 -8.22 -10.70 -4.57
CA ARG A 175 -8.93 -11.66 -3.72
C ARG A 175 -8.30 -11.84 -2.33
N GLY A 176 -7.75 -10.75 -1.77
CA GLY A 176 -7.32 -10.72 -0.38
C GLY A 176 -8.50 -10.89 0.59
N LYS A 177 -8.19 -11.26 1.83
CA LYS A 177 -9.18 -11.38 2.92
C LYS A 177 -9.76 -10.01 3.32
N CYS A 178 -8.95 -8.96 3.27
CA CYS A 178 -9.33 -7.60 3.60
C CYS A 178 -9.84 -6.90 2.34
N LYS A 179 -10.85 -6.04 2.48
CA LYS A 179 -11.15 -5.08 1.42
C LYS A 179 -9.93 -4.19 1.18
N PRO A 180 -9.56 -3.90 -0.08
CA PRO A 180 -8.50 -2.93 -0.38
C PRO A 180 -8.76 -1.61 0.33
N ALA A 181 -7.70 -0.99 0.80
CA ALA A 181 -7.78 0.24 1.56
C ALA A 181 -6.79 1.28 1.03
N ILE A 182 -7.17 2.54 1.12
CA ILE A 182 -6.19 3.62 1.04
C ILE A 182 -5.74 4.02 2.44
N ILE A 183 -4.51 4.50 2.54
CA ILE A 183 -3.98 5.07 3.77
C ILE A 183 -3.66 6.53 3.50
N THR A 184 -4.21 7.41 4.33
CA THR A 184 -3.98 8.85 4.25
C THR A 184 -3.43 9.39 5.57
N PRO A 185 -2.61 10.44 5.54
CA PRO A 185 -2.16 11.11 6.76
C PRO A 185 -3.33 11.65 7.60
N GLN A 186 -4.42 12.10 6.96
CA GLN A 186 -5.53 12.80 7.60
C GLN A 186 -6.57 11.87 8.24
N PHE A 187 -6.87 10.74 7.59
CA PHE A 187 -7.94 9.82 8.03
C PHE A 187 -7.44 8.44 8.43
N GLY A 188 -6.15 8.15 8.25
CA GLY A 188 -5.61 6.82 8.46
C GLY A 188 -6.12 5.84 7.40
N VAL A 189 -6.63 4.69 7.83
CA VAL A 189 -7.08 3.61 6.93
C VAL A 189 -8.53 3.84 6.49
N LEU A 190 -8.75 3.96 5.19
CA LEU A 190 -10.07 4.10 4.58
C LEU A 190 -10.33 2.91 3.65
N ARG A 191 -11.49 2.28 3.80
CA ARG A 191 -11.98 1.15 2.99
C ARG A 191 -13.30 1.53 2.33
N GLU A 192 -13.55 1.05 1.12
CA GLU A 192 -14.88 1.07 0.48
C GLU A 192 -15.81 -0.02 1.02
#